data_AF-A0A134CMU5-F1
#
_entry.id   AF-A0A134CMU5-F1
#
_cell.length_a   1.000
_cell.length_b   1.000
_cell.length_c   1.000
_cell.angle_alpha   90.00
_cell.angle_beta   90.00
_cell.angle_gamma   90.00
#
_symmetry.space_group_name_H-M   'P 1'
#
loop_
_entity.id
_entity.type
_entity.pdbx_description
1 polymer ?
#
loop_
_entity_poly.entity_id
_entity_poly.type
_entity_poly.pdbx_seq_one_letter_code
_entity_poly.pdbx_strand_id
1 'polypeptide(L)'
;MWGGKMSKEFNKNIMFDNITFMLKERGKKIGELESEAGVSPGYISRTSKEGNTKPGIDFIMKAAEALNVSVDTLLRVDMSRLTPTERYLISFLEKLTKDTLDDKLAWQTETAGYLNHRLETDMNGYCEHPLFSIETFDEPGETEYLDEVTRIVFTSRSYDVHTCIAEDCYNLRMKNGTVLYLMSISKSVYKTGDPDAHAKEIWMCPRCGSNKFLCSTRDVSEIAILIENLYSVVSESAKHPKVEQDIKAVIDAFMNDDVGDDDDTNKNPFI
;
A
#
# COMPACT_ATOMS: atom_id res chain seq x y z
N MET A 1 -15.73 -30.59 -2.91
CA MET A 1 -16.86 -29.70 -3.25
C MET A 1 -16.23 -28.40 -3.73
N TRP A 2 -16.23 -28.13 -5.03
CA TRP A 2 -15.54 -26.96 -5.60
C TRP A 2 -16.33 -25.69 -5.25
N GLY A 3 -15.78 -24.85 -4.37
CA GLY A 3 -16.28 -23.51 -4.14
C GLY A 3 -16.05 -22.68 -5.40
N GLY A 4 -17.10 -22.52 -6.21
CA GLY A 4 -17.08 -21.63 -7.36
C GLY A 4 -16.73 -20.22 -6.90
N LYS A 5 -15.58 -19.72 -7.35
CA LYS A 5 -15.20 -18.31 -7.23
C LYS A 5 -16.28 -17.52 -7.95
N MET A 6 -17.21 -16.93 -7.20
CA MET A 6 -18.29 -16.11 -7.75
C MET A 6 -17.62 -14.90 -8.43
N SER A 7 -17.50 -14.92 -9.76
CA SER A 7 -16.98 -13.77 -10.49
C SER A 7 -17.99 -12.64 -10.30
N LYS A 8 -17.63 -11.59 -9.55
CA LYS A 8 -18.42 -10.35 -9.53
C LYS A 8 -18.51 -9.85 -10.98
N GLU A 9 -19.68 -10.01 -11.61
CA GLU A 9 -19.93 -9.46 -12.93
C GLU A 9 -19.80 -7.93 -12.88
N PHE A 10 -19.37 -7.34 -13.99
CA PHE A 10 -19.27 -5.89 -14.11
C PHE A 10 -20.64 -5.24 -13.89
N ASN A 11 -20.77 -4.49 -12.80
CA ASN A 11 -21.97 -3.70 -12.51
C ASN A 11 -21.72 -2.24 -12.90
N LYS A 12 -22.23 -1.85 -14.07
CA LYS A 12 -22.09 -0.48 -14.58
C LYS A 12 -22.70 0.59 -13.65
N ASN A 13 -23.66 0.21 -12.80
CA ASN A 13 -24.27 1.15 -11.86
C ASN A 13 -23.25 1.59 -10.81
N ILE A 14 -22.42 0.68 -10.29
CA ILE A 14 -21.34 1.04 -9.36
C ILE A 14 -20.44 2.12 -9.98
N MET A 15 -20.04 1.94 -11.23
CA MET A 15 -19.23 2.91 -11.95
C MET A 15 -19.92 4.29 -12.07
N PHE A 16 -21.18 4.33 -12.49
CA PHE A 16 -21.90 5.60 -12.65
C PHE A 16 -22.25 6.28 -11.32
N ASP A 17 -22.53 5.50 -10.28
CA ASP A 17 -22.76 5.98 -8.93
C ASP A 17 -21.48 6.57 -8.35
N ASN A 18 -20.34 5.90 -8.55
CA ASN A 18 -19.01 6.41 -8.20
C ASN A 18 -18.68 7.72 -8.91
N ILE A 19 -18.91 7.80 -10.22
CA ILE A 19 -18.71 9.03 -11.00
C ILE A 19 -19.56 10.16 -10.40
N THR A 20 -20.85 9.90 -10.18
CA THR A 20 -21.78 10.90 -9.65
C THR A 20 -21.38 11.36 -8.26
N PHE A 21 -20.95 10.43 -7.40
CA PHE A 21 -20.47 10.71 -6.06
C PHE A 21 -19.20 11.58 -6.08
N MET A 22 -18.18 11.20 -6.84
CA MET A 22 -16.91 11.93 -6.90
C MET A 22 -17.04 13.31 -7.52
N LEU A 23 -17.90 13.47 -8.53
CA LEU A 23 -18.18 14.79 -9.11
C LEU A 23 -18.81 15.74 -8.09
N LYS A 24 -19.76 15.24 -7.29
CA LYS A 24 -20.37 16.02 -6.20
C LYS A 24 -19.36 16.43 -5.14
N GLU A 25 -18.53 15.50 -4.67
CA GLU A 25 -17.46 15.78 -3.69
C GLU A 25 -16.47 16.84 -4.19
N ARG A 26 -16.23 16.89 -5.50
CA ARG A 26 -15.28 17.83 -6.13
C ARG A 26 -15.92 19.11 -6.67
N GLY A 27 -17.24 19.27 -6.52
CA GLY A 27 -17.98 20.39 -7.09
C GLY A 27 -17.95 20.47 -8.62
N LYS A 28 -17.60 19.38 -9.32
CA LYS A 28 -17.59 19.30 -10.79
C LYS A 28 -18.96 18.90 -11.32
N LYS A 29 -19.32 19.39 -12.51
CA LYS A 29 -20.57 19.00 -13.17
C LYS A 29 -20.38 17.77 -14.05
N ILE A 30 -21.45 16.97 -14.20
CA ILE A 30 -21.46 15.80 -15.12
C ILE A 30 -21.06 16.21 -16.55
N GLY A 31 -21.58 17.34 -17.05
CA GLY A 31 -21.24 17.83 -18.39
C GLY A 31 -19.77 18.21 -18.57
N GLU A 32 -19.07 18.61 -17.51
CA GLU A 32 -17.63 18.89 -17.56
C GLU A 32 -16.84 17.59 -17.76
N LEU A 33 -17.19 16.53 -17.00
CA LEU A 33 -16.59 15.21 -17.19
C LEU A 33 -16.89 14.62 -18.57
N GLU A 34 -18.11 14.80 -19.09
CA GLU A 34 -18.46 14.34 -20.44
C GLU A 34 -17.58 15.03 -21.50
N SER A 35 -17.34 16.34 -21.34
CA SER A 35 -16.45 17.09 -22.21
C SER A 35 -14.98 16.65 -22.07
N GLU A 36 -14.48 16.48 -20.85
CA GLU A 36 -13.12 16.00 -20.56
C GLU A 36 -12.89 14.58 -21.13
N ALA A 37 -13.89 13.71 -21.01
CA ALA A 37 -13.85 12.34 -21.56
C ALA A 37 -14.08 12.30 -23.09
N GLY A 38 -14.46 13.41 -23.72
CA GLY A 38 -14.72 13.49 -25.16
C GLY A 38 -15.99 12.73 -25.59
N VAL A 39 -17.01 12.68 -24.75
CA VAL A 39 -18.31 12.07 -25.04
C VAL A 39 -19.41 13.12 -25.18
N SER A 40 -20.48 12.76 -25.91
CA SER A 40 -21.62 13.66 -26.13
C SER A 40 -22.31 14.07 -24.81
N PRO A 41 -22.82 15.32 -24.69
CA PRO A 41 -23.60 15.73 -23.53
C PRO A 41 -24.78 14.78 -23.25
N GLY A 42 -24.97 14.44 -21.97
CA GLY A 42 -25.96 13.48 -21.50
C GLY A 42 -25.63 12.01 -21.80
N TYR A 43 -24.43 11.69 -22.29
CA TYR A 43 -23.96 10.31 -22.46
C TYR A 43 -24.08 9.52 -21.16
N ILE A 44 -23.59 10.06 -20.04
CA ILE A 44 -23.65 9.40 -18.73
C ILE A 44 -25.10 9.13 -18.32
N SER A 45 -25.99 10.10 -18.54
CA SER A 45 -27.42 9.97 -18.22
C SER A 45 -28.16 8.95 -19.09
N ARG A 46 -27.78 8.81 -20.37
CA ARG A 46 -28.38 7.81 -21.29
C ARG A 46 -27.85 6.42 -20.97
N THR A 47 -26.53 6.26 -20.87
CA THR A 47 -25.88 4.96 -20.68
C THR A 47 -26.13 4.35 -19.30
N SER A 48 -26.34 5.18 -18.27
CA SER A 48 -26.75 4.68 -16.94
C SER A 48 -28.17 4.12 -16.90
N LYS A 49 -29.11 4.72 -17.64
CA LYS A 49 -30.54 4.34 -17.63
C LYS A 49 -30.89 3.21 -18.60
N GLU A 50 -30.20 3.14 -19.75
CA GLU A 50 -30.46 2.11 -20.76
C GLU A 50 -29.86 0.76 -20.32
N GLY A 51 -30.69 -0.24 -20.02
CA GLY A 51 -30.26 -1.50 -19.42
C GLY A 51 -29.11 -2.23 -20.13
N ASN A 52 -29.08 -2.23 -21.47
CA ASN A 52 -28.07 -2.98 -22.24
C ASN A 52 -26.87 -2.16 -22.76
N THR A 53 -26.91 -0.83 -22.67
CA THR A 53 -25.80 -0.01 -23.18
C THR A 53 -24.63 -0.07 -22.21
N LYS A 54 -23.48 -0.56 -22.68
CA LYS A 54 -22.23 -0.65 -21.90
C LYS A 54 -21.34 0.56 -22.24
N PRO A 55 -20.69 1.18 -21.24
CA PRO A 55 -19.72 2.25 -21.50
C PRO A 55 -18.53 1.71 -22.29
N GLY A 56 -18.01 2.53 -23.22
CA GLY A 56 -16.80 2.19 -23.97
C GLY A 56 -15.55 2.27 -23.09
N ILE A 57 -14.54 1.45 -23.38
CA ILE A 57 -13.29 1.41 -22.59
C ILE A 57 -12.58 2.76 -22.54
N ASP A 58 -12.58 3.50 -23.64
CA ASP A 58 -11.97 4.84 -23.72
C ASP A 58 -12.64 5.82 -22.75
N PHE A 59 -13.96 5.74 -22.61
CA PHE A 59 -14.69 6.56 -21.64
C PHE A 59 -14.30 6.19 -20.21
N ILE A 60 -14.20 4.89 -19.91
CA ILE A 60 -13.84 4.40 -18.57
C ILE A 60 -12.43 4.89 -18.19
N MET A 61 -11.46 4.75 -19.09
CA MET A 61 -10.08 5.19 -18.83
C MET A 61 -10.00 6.70 -18.61
N LYS A 62 -10.62 7.51 -19.48
CA LYS A 62 -10.63 8.96 -19.34
C LYS A 62 -11.39 9.44 -18.12
N ALA A 63 -12.49 8.77 -17.75
CA ALA A 63 -13.23 9.08 -16.54
C ALA A 63 -12.38 8.79 -15.29
N ALA A 64 -11.68 7.65 -15.26
CA ALA A 64 -10.77 7.31 -14.17
C ALA A 64 -9.63 8.33 -14.04
N GLU A 65 -9.03 8.75 -15.17
CA GLU A 65 -7.98 9.76 -15.22
C GLU A 65 -8.47 11.14 -14.75
N ALA A 66 -9.61 11.62 -15.27
CA ALA A 66 -10.23 12.89 -14.87
C ALA A 66 -10.62 12.90 -13.38
N LEU A 67 -10.98 11.73 -12.84
CA LEU A 67 -11.28 11.53 -11.44
C LEU A 67 -10.03 11.15 -10.63
N ASN A 68 -8.84 11.05 -11.22
CA ASN A 68 -7.59 10.67 -10.56
C ASN A 68 -7.77 9.46 -9.60
N VAL A 69 -8.43 8.42 -10.11
CA VAL A 69 -8.61 7.11 -9.45
C VAL A 69 -8.19 6.02 -10.42
N SER A 70 -7.91 4.82 -9.91
CA SER A 70 -7.66 3.66 -10.78
C SER A 70 -8.96 3.19 -11.46
N VAL A 71 -8.82 2.52 -12.61
CA VAL A 71 -9.95 1.89 -13.30
C VAL A 71 -10.60 0.83 -12.41
N ASP A 72 -9.83 0.01 -11.70
CA ASP A 72 -10.38 -0.98 -10.77
C ASP A 72 -11.17 -0.34 -9.64
N THR A 73 -10.67 0.75 -9.05
CA THR A 73 -11.40 1.53 -8.03
C THR A 73 -12.73 2.01 -8.59
N LEU A 74 -12.71 2.63 -9.77
CA LEU A 74 -13.91 3.15 -10.42
C LEU A 74 -14.97 2.07 -10.67
N LEU A 75 -14.55 0.85 -11.03
CA LEU A 75 -15.46 -0.23 -11.42
C LEU A 75 -15.89 -1.15 -10.27
N ARG A 76 -15.10 -1.26 -9.18
CA ARG A 76 -15.29 -2.29 -8.14
C ARG A 76 -15.63 -1.75 -6.76
N VAL A 77 -15.25 -0.52 -6.44
CA VAL A 77 -15.38 0.04 -5.09
C VAL A 77 -16.66 0.85 -5.01
N ASP A 78 -17.63 0.47 -4.17
CA ASP A 78 -18.84 1.29 -3.97
C ASP A 78 -18.54 2.47 -3.02
N MET A 79 -18.14 3.61 -3.60
CA MET A 79 -17.71 4.80 -2.86
C MET A 79 -18.80 5.40 -1.97
N SER A 80 -20.07 5.17 -2.31
CA SER A 80 -21.22 5.69 -1.58
C SER A 80 -21.41 5.04 -0.21
N ARG A 81 -20.91 3.80 -0.06
CA ARG A 81 -21.05 2.99 1.16
C ARG A 81 -19.85 3.08 2.09
N LEU A 82 -18.76 3.68 1.63
CA LEU A 82 -17.57 3.87 2.43
C LEU A 82 -17.78 4.94 3.50
N THR A 83 -17.10 4.78 4.62
CA THR A 83 -16.92 5.82 5.63
C THR A 83 -15.95 6.90 5.13
N PRO A 84 -15.96 8.10 5.74
CA PRO A 84 -14.97 9.14 5.41
C PRO A 84 -13.52 8.65 5.57
N THR A 85 -13.25 7.84 6.60
CA THR A 85 -11.91 7.30 6.86
C THR A 85 -11.46 6.31 5.79
N GLU A 86 -12.35 5.40 5.36
CA GLU A 86 -12.03 4.46 4.27
C GLU A 86 -11.76 5.21 2.96
N ARG A 87 -12.55 6.23 2.63
CA ARG A 87 -12.29 7.06 1.44
C ARG A 87 -10.95 7.78 1.50
N TYR A 88 -10.60 8.31 2.67
CA TYR A 88 -9.30 8.95 2.89
C TYR A 88 -8.15 7.94 2.67
N LEU A 89 -8.30 6.73 3.21
CA LEU A 89 -7.30 5.68 3.08
C LEU A 89 -7.17 5.18 1.63
N ILE A 90 -8.27 4.98 0.92
CA ILE A 90 -8.25 4.63 -0.51
C ILE A 90 -7.50 5.70 -1.31
N SER A 91 -7.83 6.97 -1.10
CA SER A 91 -7.16 8.09 -1.79
C SER A 91 -5.65 8.11 -1.49
N PHE A 92 -5.27 7.78 -0.26
CA PHE A 92 -3.87 7.65 0.15
C PHE A 92 -3.16 6.49 -0.56
N LEU A 93 -3.76 5.30 -0.60
CA LEU A 93 -3.18 4.11 -1.26
C LEU A 93 -3.06 4.30 -2.78
N GLU A 94 -4.04 4.92 -3.42
CA GLU A 94 -3.97 5.23 -4.85
C GLU A 94 -2.84 6.21 -5.15
N LYS A 95 -2.69 7.25 -4.32
CA LYS A 95 -1.59 8.21 -4.46
C LYS A 95 -0.23 7.53 -4.27
N LEU A 96 -0.09 6.69 -3.24
CA LEU A 96 1.12 5.89 -3.01
C LEU A 96 1.47 5.02 -4.21
N THR A 97 0.46 4.33 -4.77
CA THR A 97 0.64 3.47 -5.94
C THR A 97 1.11 4.27 -7.15
N LYS A 98 0.43 5.39 -7.45
CA LYS A 98 0.78 6.29 -8.56
C LYS A 98 2.19 6.85 -8.41
N ASP A 99 2.53 7.37 -7.24
CA ASP A 99 3.86 7.95 -7.01
C ASP A 99 4.97 6.88 -7.02
N THR A 100 4.64 5.62 -6.70
CA THR A 100 5.58 4.50 -6.86
C THR A 100 5.82 4.18 -8.34
N LEU A 101 4.75 4.16 -9.16
CA LEU A 101 4.85 3.94 -10.61
C LEU A 101 5.59 5.07 -11.33
N ASP A 102 5.42 6.31 -10.85
CA ASP A 102 6.12 7.49 -11.36
C ASP A 102 7.57 7.60 -10.85
N ASP A 103 8.06 6.59 -10.12
CA ASP A 103 9.39 6.52 -9.49
C ASP A 103 9.73 7.73 -8.59
N LYS A 104 8.72 8.28 -7.92
CA LYS A 104 8.85 9.41 -6.98
C LYS A 104 9.17 8.96 -5.56
N LEU A 105 9.07 7.66 -5.28
CA LEU A 105 9.19 7.07 -3.95
C LEU A 105 10.39 6.13 -3.86
N ALA A 106 11.28 6.43 -2.92
CA ALA A 106 12.43 5.63 -2.55
C ALA A 106 12.05 4.62 -1.46
N TRP A 107 11.45 3.51 -1.87
CA TRP A 107 11.15 2.40 -0.99
C TRP A 107 12.43 1.67 -0.59
N GLN A 108 12.52 1.29 0.67
CA GLN A 108 13.59 0.45 1.20
C GLN A 108 13.06 -0.98 1.37
N THR A 109 13.87 -1.97 0.97
CA THR A 109 13.50 -3.38 1.04
C THR A 109 14.08 -4.02 2.31
N GLU A 110 13.23 -4.74 3.04
CA GLU A 110 13.61 -5.54 4.19
C GLU A 110 13.31 -7.00 3.90
N THR A 111 14.36 -7.80 3.70
CA THR A 111 14.16 -9.18 3.26
C THR A 111 13.49 -10.04 4.34
N ALA A 112 12.63 -10.97 3.92
CA ALA A 112 11.97 -11.90 4.84
C ALA A 112 12.98 -12.70 5.68
N GLY A 113 14.09 -13.10 5.06
CA GLY A 113 15.16 -13.85 5.72
C GLY A 113 15.86 -13.05 6.82
N TYR A 114 16.08 -11.74 6.61
CA TYR A 114 16.62 -10.86 7.64
C TYR A 114 15.62 -10.70 8.79
N LEU A 115 14.37 -10.36 8.48
CA LEU A 115 13.34 -10.11 9.49
C LEU A 115 12.98 -11.34 10.34
N ASN A 116 12.98 -12.54 9.76
CA ASN A 116 12.66 -13.76 10.49
C ASN A 116 13.84 -14.33 11.31
N HIS A 117 15.10 -14.04 10.95
CA HIS A 117 16.25 -14.81 11.46
C HIS A 117 17.47 -13.99 11.91
N ARG A 118 17.54 -12.70 11.59
CA ARG A 118 18.73 -11.87 11.85
C ARG A 118 18.45 -10.63 12.68
N LEU A 119 17.20 -10.39 13.07
CA LEU A 119 16.91 -9.39 14.09
C LEU A 119 17.50 -9.86 15.41
N GLU A 120 18.08 -8.91 16.13
CA GLU A 120 18.65 -9.10 17.45
C GLU A 120 18.07 -8.06 18.40
N THR A 121 18.17 -8.34 19.70
CA THR A 121 17.85 -7.38 20.75
C THR A 121 19.12 -6.88 21.41
N ASP A 122 19.09 -5.65 21.92
CA ASP A 122 20.15 -5.17 22.80
C ASP A 122 20.18 -5.93 24.15
N MET A 123 21.10 -5.54 25.03
CA MET A 123 21.24 -6.13 26.37
C MET A 123 20.01 -5.98 27.28
N ASN A 124 19.05 -5.12 26.91
CA ASN A 124 17.81 -4.87 27.64
C ASN A 124 16.60 -5.56 26.99
N GLY A 125 16.81 -6.35 25.93
CA GLY A 125 15.73 -7.00 25.18
C GLY A 125 15.01 -6.08 24.18
N TYR A 126 15.57 -4.89 23.90
CA TYR A 126 14.99 -3.96 22.93
C TYR A 126 15.40 -4.34 21.50
N CYS A 127 14.41 -4.54 20.63
CA CYS A 127 14.64 -4.71 19.18
C CYS A 127 14.65 -3.35 18.51
N GLU A 128 15.64 -3.10 17.64
CA GLU A 128 15.74 -1.84 16.89
C GLU A 128 14.57 -1.64 15.92
N HIS A 129 14.06 -2.73 15.34
CA HIS A 129 12.95 -2.64 14.40
C HIS A 129 11.65 -2.29 15.14
N PRO A 130 10.95 -1.18 14.79
CA PRO A 130 9.86 -0.64 15.61
C PRO A 130 8.64 -1.56 15.73
N LEU A 131 8.41 -2.42 14.74
CA LEU A 131 7.30 -3.38 14.73
C LEU A 131 7.61 -4.74 15.37
N PHE A 132 8.85 -5.01 15.78
CA PHE A 132 9.23 -6.32 16.33
C PHE A 132 9.54 -6.20 17.82
N SER A 133 9.19 -7.23 18.57
CA SER A 133 9.50 -7.37 19.99
C SER A 133 9.83 -8.81 20.30
N ILE A 134 10.61 -9.02 21.37
CA ILE A 134 10.79 -10.35 21.93
C ILE A 134 9.52 -10.74 22.69
N GLU A 135 8.93 -11.86 22.31
CA GLU A 135 7.69 -12.37 22.91
C GLU A 135 7.88 -13.82 23.33
N THR A 136 7.21 -14.20 24.42
CA THR A 136 7.12 -15.58 24.91
C THR A 136 5.68 -16.05 24.77
N PHE A 137 5.45 -17.12 24.02
CA PHE A 137 4.11 -17.62 23.70
C PHE A 137 4.11 -19.13 23.39
N ASP A 138 2.93 -19.72 23.47
CA ASP A 138 2.69 -21.14 23.22
C ASP A 138 2.45 -21.42 21.72
N GLU A 139 3.29 -22.23 21.09
CA GLU A 139 3.15 -22.64 19.69
C GLU A 139 2.91 -24.16 19.59
N PRO A 140 2.06 -24.65 18.67
CA PRO A 140 1.89 -26.08 18.47
C PRO A 140 3.21 -26.75 18.07
N GLY A 141 3.67 -27.68 18.90
CA GLY A 141 4.88 -28.46 18.68
C GLY A 141 4.70 -29.59 17.66
N GLU A 142 5.75 -30.41 17.52
CA GLU A 142 5.67 -31.66 16.74
C GLU A 142 4.81 -32.75 17.42
N THR A 143 4.44 -32.53 18.68
CA THR A 143 3.60 -33.43 19.48
C THR A 143 2.19 -32.85 19.65
N GLU A 144 1.29 -33.57 20.33
CA GLU A 144 -0.05 -33.06 20.66
C GLU A 144 -0.05 -31.97 21.74
N TYR A 145 1.12 -31.51 22.21
CA TYR A 145 1.28 -30.47 23.23
C TYR A 145 1.80 -29.16 22.63
N LEU A 146 1.47 -28.05 23.31
CA LEU A 146 2.01 -26.73 23.00
C LEU A 146 3.40 -26.58 23.61
N ASP A 147 4.33 -26.03 22.84
CA ASP A 147 5.68 -25.69 23.27
C ASP A 147 5.77 -24.18 23.54
N GLU A 148 6.33 -23.79 24.68
CA GLU A 148 6.63 -22.39 24.98
C GLU A 148 7.86 -21.96 24.18
N VAL A 149 7.69 -20.94 23.33
CA VAL A 149 8.75 -20.40 22.47
C VAL A 149 8.98 -18.95 22.83
N THR A 150 10.26 -18.55 22.93
CA THR A 150 10.66 -17.15 23.06
C THR A 150 11.48 -16.74 21.84
N ARG A 151 10.97 -15.79 21.05
CA ARG A 151 11.68 -15.27 19.86
C ARG A 151 11.24 -13.85 19.53
N ILE A 152 12.03 -13.17 18.70
CA ILE A 152 11.67 -11.86 18.15
C ILE A 152 10.59 -12.09 17.09
N VAL A 153 9.43 -11.46 17.26
CA VAL A 153 8.29 -11.57 16.35
C VAL A 153 7.71 -10.20 16.02
N PHE A 154 7.10 -10.12 14.85
CA PHE A 154 6.21 -9.02 14.52
C PHE A 154 4.82 -9.31 15.06
N THR A 155 4.38 -8.57 16.07
CA THR A 155 3.03 -8.69 16.64
C THR A 155 1.99 -8.05 15.72
N SER A 156 1.56 -8.80 14.71
CA SER A 156 0.65 -8.31 13.66
C SER A 156 -0.78 -8.16 14.15
N ARG A 157 -1.59 -7.38 13.44
CA ARG A 157 -3.03 -7.25 13.74
C ARG A 157 -3.79 -8.53 13.37
N SER A 158 -3.32 -9.26 12.37
CA SER A 158 -3.99 -10.41 11.77
C SER A 158 -3.70 -11.73 12.49
N TYR A 159 -2.48 -11.91 13.00
CA TYR A 159 -2.01 -13.16 13.59
C TYR A 159 -1.32 -13.00 14.95
N ASP A 160 -1.24 -11.78 15.49
CA ASP A 160 -0.64 -11.50 16.80
C ASP A 160 0.82 -12.01 16.85
N VAL A 161 1.24 -12.60 17.98
CA VAL A 161 2.56 -13.23 18.14
C VAL A 161 2.81 -14.44 17.23
N HIS A 162 1.76 -15.04 16.63
CA HIS A 162 1.84 -16.18 15.71
C HIS A 162 2.08 -15.75 14.25
N THR A 163 2.91 -14.73 14.08
CA THR A 163 3.23 -14.13 12.77
C THR A 163 4.60 -14.58 12.28
N CYS A 164 4.67 -14.91 10.99
CA CYS A 164 5.91 -15.09 10.25
C CYS A 164 5.93 -14.14 9.05
N ILE A 165 7.10 -13.62 8.68
CA ILE A 165 7.24 -12.81 7.47
C ILE A 165 7.25 -13.73 6.25
N ALA A 166 6.29 -13.55 5.36
CA ALA A 166 6.04 -14.44 4.23
C ALA A 166 6.91 -14.10 3.01
N GLU A 167 7.12 -12.82 2.75
CA GLU A 167 7.87 -12.27 1.63
C GLU A 167 8.58 -10.99 2.07
N ASP A 168 9.39 -10.38 1.19
CA ASP A 168 10.09 -9.14 1.50
C ASP A 168 9.12 -8.02 1.87
N CYS A 169 9.46 -7.30 2.93
CA CYS A 169 8.70 -6.15 3.41
C CYS A 169 9.33 -4.86 2.87
N TYR A 170 8.54 -3.79 2.85
CA TYR A 170 9.00 -2.51 2.33
C TYR A 170 8.69 -1.40 3.32
N ASN A 171 9.62 -0.46 3.45
CA ASN A 171 9.39 0.74 4.23
C ASN A 171 9.64 2.02 3.41
N LEU A 172 8.96 3.08 3.79
CA LEU A 172 9.06 4.38 3.15
C LEU A 172 9.08 5.48 4.21
N ARG A 173 10.10 6.34 4.16
CA ARG A 173 10.20 7.49 5.03
C ARG A 173 9.19 8.56 4.62
N MET A 174 8.32 8.91 5.55
CA MET A 174 7.32 9.96 5.42
C MET A 174 7.79 11.24 6.15
N LYS A 175 6.97 12.30 6.10
CA LYS A 175 7.25 13.54 6.84
C LYS A 175 7.37 13.30 8.35
N ASN A 176 8.08 14.20 9.03
CA ASN A 176 8.31 14.20 10.48
C ASN A 176 9.05 12.96 11.02
N GLY A 177 9.74 12.22 10.14
CA GLY A 177 10.44 10.98 10.51
C GLY A 177 9.51 9.81 10.78
N THR A 178 8.23 9.91 10.44
CA THR A 178 7.33 8.76 10.41
C THR A 178 7.77 7.80 9.31
N VAL A 179 7.77 6.50 9.59
CA VAL A 179 8.05 5.47 8.59
C VAL A 179 6.78 4.69 8.33
N LEU A 180 6.43 4.55 7.05
CA LEU A 180 5.36 3.67 6.60
C LEU A 180 5.97 2.29 6.34
N TYR A 181 5.35 1.24 6.86
CA TYR A 181 5.73 -0.15 6.63
C TYR A 181 4.62 -0.86 5.86
N LEU A 182 5.03 -1.66 4.89
CA LEU A 182 4.20 -2.58 4.13
C LEU A 182 4.73 -3.99 4.39
N MET A 183 4.01 -4.73 5.24
CA MET A 183 4.43 -6.01 5.77
C MET A 183 3.70 -7.15 5.06
N SER A 184 4.45 -8.12 4.51
CA SER A 184 3.89 -9.37 3.98
C SER A 184 4.02 -10.48 5.02
N ILE A 185 2.88 -10.95 5.53
CA ILE A 185 2.86 -11.84 6.69
C ILE A 185 2.08 -13.12 6.42
N SER A 186 2.40 -14.13 7.21
CA SER A 186 1.68 -15.39 7.26
C SER A 186 1.58 -15.92 8.69
N LYS A 187 0.69 -16.90 8.90
CA LYS A 187 0.68 -17.68 10.15
C LYS A 187 2.01 -18.41 10.33
N SER A 188 2.52 -18.42 11.56
CA SER A 188 3.72 -19.18 11.93
C SER A 188 3.51 -20.70 11.80
N VAL A 189 2.30 -21.17 12.09
CA VAL A 189 1.87 -22.58 12.01
C VAL A 189 0.59 -22.75 11.19
N TYR A 190 0.33 -23.99 10.76
CA TYR A 190 -0.90 -24.37 10.03
C TYR A 190 -1.23 -23.56 8.77
N LYS A 191 -0.21 -23.07 8.06
CA LYS A 191 -0.39 -22.30 6.82
C LYS A 191 -0.80 -23.13 5.59
N THR A 192 -0.44 -24.40 5.56
CA THR A 192 -0.66 -25.25 4.38
C THR A 192 -2.13 -25.53 4.15
N GLY A 193 -2.67 -25.04 3.04
CA GLY A 193 -4.06 -25.28 2.64
C GLY A 193 -5.08 -24.34 3.31
N ASP A 194 -4.63 -23.37 4.11
CA ASP A 194 -5.49 -22.36 4.70
C ASP A 194 -5.50 -21.10 3.81
N PRO A 195 -6.67 -20.71 3.24
CA PRO A 195 -6.78 -19.52 2.40
C PRO A 195 -6.52 -18.21 3.16
N ASP A 196 -6.67 -18.21 4.49
CA ASP A 196 -6.45 -17.05 5.36
C ASP A 196 -5.07 -17.08 6.03
N ALA A 197 -4.17 -17.94 5.55
CA ALA A 197 -2.82 -18.07 6.09
C ALA A 197 -1.91 -16.89 5.79
N HIS A 198 -2.26 -16.07 4.79
CA HIS A 198 -1.46 -14.92 4.34
C HIS A 198 -2.25 -13.62 4.44
N ALA A 199 -1.56 -12.56 4.83
CA ALA A 199 -2.10 -11.21 4.86
C ALA A 199 -1.01 -10.19 4.55
N LYS A 200 -1.41 -8.99 4.14
CA LYS A 200 -0.51 -7.85 4.03
C LYS A 200 -1.04 -6.74 4.92
N GLU A 201 -0.18 -6.13 5.70
CA GLU A 201 -0.54 -5.07 6.64
C GLU A 201 0.25 -3.79 6.37
N ILE A 202 -0.42 -2.65 6.53
CA ILE A 202 0.20 -1.34 6.45
C ILE A 202 0.21 -0.71 7.83
N TRP A 203 1.41 -0.30 8.25
CA TRP A 203 1.67 0.32 9.55
C TRP A 203 2.33 1.69 9.37
N MET A 204 2.02 2.62 10.27
CA MET A 204 2.74 3.88 10.42
C MET A 204 3.41 3.94 11.77
N CYS A 205 4.73 4.08 11.74
CA CYS A 205 5.58 4.19 12.92
C CYS A 205 6.08 5.63 13.03
N PRO A 206 5.42 6.49 13.84
CA PRO A 206 5.91 7.84 14.07
C PRO A 206 7.21 7.79 14.88
N ARG A 207 8.08 8.81 14.73
CA ARG A 207 9.33 8.92 15.51
C ARG A 207 9.09 8.92 17.03
N CYS A 208 7.96 9.45 17.46
CA CYS A 208 7.52 9.47 18.86
C CYS A 208 6.07 8.97 18.95
N GLY A 209 5.82 8.02 19.85
CA GLY A 209 4.48 7.48 20.10
C GLY A 209 4.36 6.01 19.72
N SER A 210 3.14 5.47 19.78
CA SER A 210 2.87 4.08 19.42
C SER A 210 2.63 3.92 17.92
N ASN A 211 3.15 2.80 17.38
CA ASN A 211 2.89 2.37 16.02
C ASN A 211 1.39 2.25 15.76
N LYS A 212 0.96 2.64 14.57
CA LYS A 212 -0.44 2.68 14.16
C LYS A 212 -0.66 1.72 13.02
N PHE A 213 -1.47 0.70 13.27
CA PHE A 213 -2.09 -0.10 12.22
C PHE A 213 -3.03 0.78 11.39
N LEU A 214 -2.92 0.70 10.06
CA LEU A 214 -3.82 1.41 9.15
C LEU A 214 -4.86 0.48 8.53
N CYS A 215 -4.40 -0.58 7.87
CA CYS A 215 -5.25 -1.55 7.19
C CYS A 215 -4.52 -2.85 6.86
N SER A 216 -5.31 -3.87 6.54
CA SER A 216 -4.92 -5.21 6.17
C SER A 216 -5.70 -5.70 4.96
N THR A 217 -5.14 -6.65 4.22
CA THR A 217 -5.88 -7.41 3.19
C THR A 217 -7.00 -8.28 3.77
N ARG A 218 -7.07 -8.41 5.10
CA ARG A 218 -8.17 -9.05 5.82
C ARG A 218 -9.34 -8.13 6.17
N ASP A 219 -9.20 -6.82 5.93
CA ASP A 219 -10.26 -5.84 6.19
C ASP A 219 -11.32 -5.85 5.06
N VAL A 220 -11.90 -4.69 4.77
CA VAL A 220 -12.90 -4.49 3.72
C VAL A 220 -12.33 -4.86 2.35
N SER A 221 -13.12 -5.59 1.55
CA SER A 221 -12.68 -6.19 0.28
C SER A 221 -12.10 -5.20 -0.72
N GLU A 222 -12.59 -3.97 -0.68
CA GLU A 222 -12.21 -2.85 -1.52
C GLU A 222 -10.79 -2.35 -1.20
N ILE A 223 -10.45 -2.23 0.08
CA ILE A 223 -9.12 -1.82 0.54
C ILE A 223 -8.11 -2.95 0.32
N ALA A 224 -8.52 -4.20 0.55
CA ALA A 224 -7.67 -5.36 0.34
C ALA A 224 -7.11 -5.43 -1.08
N ILE A 225 -7.94 -5.18 -2.10
CA ILE A 225 -7.51 -5.16 -3.51
C ILE A 225 -6.45 -4.07 -3.75
N LEU A 226 -6.61 -2.90 -3.13
CA LEU A 226 -5.66 -1.80 -3.27
C LEU A 226 -4.32 -2.09 -2.58
N ILE A 227 -4.34 -2.74 -1.42
CA ILE A 227 -3.10 -3.16 -0.74
C ILE A 227 -2.35 -4.20 -1.57
N GLU A 228 -3.06 -5.19 -2.12
CA GLU A 228 -2.45 -6.20 -3.00
C GLU A 228 -1.81 -5.59 -4.25
N ASN A 229 -2.51 -4.64 -4.87
CA ASN A 229 -1.98 -3.90 -6.01
C ASN A 229 -0.76 -3.05 -5.62
N LEU A 230 -0.86 -2.28 -4.53
CA LEU A 230 0.26 -1.46 -4.02
C LEU A 230 1.49 -2.33 -3.76
N TYR A 231 1.32 -3.46 -3.07
CA TYR A 231 2.43 -4.38 -2.80
C TYR A 231 3.06 -4.93 -4.06
N SER A 232 2.25 -5.34 -5.04
CA SER A 232 2.75 -5.84 -6.32
C SER A 232 3.56 -4.77 -7.06
N VAL A 233 3.07 -3.53 -7.06
CA VAL A 233 3.74 -2.37 -7.68
C VAL A 233 5.05 -2.04 -6.96
N VAL A 234 5.07 -2.04 -5.62
CA VAL A 234 6.28 -1.76 -4.82
C VAL A 234 7.31 -2.86 -5.02
N SER A 235 6.90 -4.13 -4.97
CA SER A 235 7.78 -5.27 -5.18
C SER A 235 8.42 -5.27 -6.57
N GLU A 236 7.66 -4.91 -7.61
CA GLU A 236 8.21 -4.78 -8.96
C GLU A 236 9.14 -3.56 -9.06
N SER A 237 8.73 -2.42 -8.50
CA SER A 237 9.54 -1.20 -8.47
C SER A 237 10.89 -1.41 -7.76
N ALA A 238 10.92 -2.22 -6.70
CA ALA A 238 12.13 -2.53 -5.94
C ALA A 238 13.15 -3.40 -6.71
N LYS A 239 12.75 -4.07 -7.80
CA LYS A 239 13.67 -4.83 -8.67
C LYS A 239 14.48 -3.94 -9.60
N HIS A 240 14.05 -2.69 -9.78
CA HIS A 240 14.72 -1.73 -10.64
C HIS A 240 15.69 -0.85 -9.82
N PRO A 241 16.87 -0.51 -10.37
CA PRO A 241 17.78 0.42 -9.70
C PRO A 241 17.11 1.76 -9.47
N LYS A 242 17.16 2.26 -8.23
CA LYS A 242 16.70 3.59 -7.86
C LYS A 242 17.90 4.44 -7.49
N VAL A 243 17.94 5.66 -8.00
CA VAL A 243 18.97 6.64 -7.65
C VAL A 243 18.28 7.72 -6.83
N GLU A 244 18.64 7.82 -5.56
CA GLU A 244 18.14 8.88 -4.68
C GLU A 244 18.61 10.25 -5.21
N GLN A 245 17.84 11.31 -4.92
CA GLN A 245 18.05 12.61 -5.57
C GLN A 245 19.38 13.28 -5.17
N ASP A 246 19.86 13.01 -3.96
CA ASP A 246 21.18 13.38 -3.46
C ASP A 246 22.30 12.64 -4.22
N ILE A 247 22.17 11.32 -4.39
CA ILE A 247 23.11 10.52 -5.18
C ILE A 247 23.08 10.94 -6.66
N LYS A 248 21.90 11.30 -7.17
CA LYS A 248 21.76 11.81 -8.53
C LYS A 248 22.54 13.11 -8.71
N ALA A 249 22.49 14.03 -7.75
CA ALA A 249 23.29 15.25 -7.81
C ALA A 249 24.81 14.95 -7.85
N VAL A 250 25.26 13.96 -7.07
CA VAL A 250 26.66 13.50 -7.08
C VAL A 250 27.03 12.87 -8.43
N ILE A 251 26.16 12.03 -9.00
CA ILE A 251 26.35 11.46 -10.34
C ILE A 251 26.38 12.56 -11.39
N ASP A 252 25.46 13.51 -11.33
CA ASP A 252 25.39 14.63 -12.28
C ASP A 252 26.66 15.51 -12.18
N ALA A 253 27.19 15.77 -10.98
CA ALA A 253 28.46 16.49 -10.79
C ALA A 253 29.62 15.74 -11.45
N PHE A 254 29.74 14.42 -11.19
CA PHE A 254 30.74 13.58 -11.83
C PHE A 254 30.60 13.56 -13.36
N MET A 255 29.38 13.44 -13.87
CA MET A 255 29.11 13.43 -15.32
C MET A 255 29.42 14.78 -16.00
N ASN A 256 29.49 15.86 -15.24
CA ASN A 256 29.87 17.19 -15.70
C ASN A 256 31.36 17.51 -15.44
N ASP A 257 32.17 16.50 -15.08
CA ASP A 257 33.59 16.65 -14.68
C ASP A 257 33.80 17.65 -13.52
N ASP A 258 32.76 17.87 -12.71
CA ASP A 258 32.82 18.70 -11.51
C ASP A 258 33.29 17.84 -10.33
N VAL A 259 34.61 17.71 -10.22
CA VAL A 259 35.31 16.90 -9.19
C VAL A 259 35.82 17.79 -8.05
N GLY A 260 35.37 19.04 -7.98
CA GLY A 260 35.66 19.91 -6.85
C GLY A 260 34.87 19.46 -5.63
N ASP A 261 35.55 19.22 -4.50
CA ASP A 261 34.84 19.11 -3.23
C ASP A 261 34.15 20.46 -2.94
N ASP A 262 32.93 20.41 -2.38
CA ASP A 262 32.31 21.59 -1.78
C ASP A 262 33.28 22.11 -0.70
N ASP A 263 34.01 23.17 -1.05
CA ASP A 263 35.05 23.76 -0.22
C ASP A 263 34.44 24.05 1.16
N ASP A 264 34.89 23.31 2.17
CA ASP A 264 34.43 23.33 3.57
C ASP A 264 34.86 24.66 4.21
N THR A 265 34.36 25.76 3.66
CA THR A 265 34.50 27.10 4.20
C THR A 265 33.44 27.30 5.27
N ASN A 266 33.51 26.44 6.28
CA ASN A 266 33.05 26.78 7.61
C ASN A 266 33.95 27.90 8.14
N LYS A 267 33.72 29.11 7.61
CA LYS A 267 33.95 30.33 8.36
C LYS A 267 33.15 30.13 9.64
N ASN A 268 33.87 29.87 10.70
CA ASN A 268 33.41 29.99 12.06
C ASN A 268 33.31 31.50 12.35
N PRO A 269 32.11 32.09 12.50
CA PRO A 269 31.93 33.19 13.41
C PRO A 269 30.93 32.66 14.45
N PHE A 270 31.30 32.37 15.67
CA PHE A 270 31.88 33.31 16.62
C PHE A 270 32.40 32.52 17.83
N ILE A 271 33.38 33.15 18.48
CA ILE A 271 33.85 32.95 19.85
C ILE A 271 32.71 32.76 20.84
#